data_AF-A0A7C4VF74-F1
#
_entry.id   AF-A0A7C4VF74-F1
#
_cell.length_a   1.000
_cell.length_b   1.000
_cell.length_c   1.000
_cell.angle_alpha   90.00
_cell.angle_beta   90.00
_cell.angle_gamma   90.00
#
_symmetry.space_group_name_H-M   'P 1'
#
loop_
_entity.id
_entity.type
_entity.pdbx_description
1 polymer ?
#
loop_
_entity_poly.entity_id
_entity_poly.type
_entity_poly.pdbx_seq_one_letter_code
_entity_poly.pdbx_strand_id
1 'polypeptide(L)'
;MKEVSKQVRSLQLGDLVRVEWYDASIGKSLSGGLNGIDVPVVSWGIFLGVLGSKNRHIILAQNSFRYADGFYDIDYTAVPLAWTTNATAIVKAHVSPE
;
A
#
# COMPACT_ATOMS: atom_id res chain seq x y z
N MET A 1 3.41 15.52 5.14
CA MET A 1 3.14 14.43 6.12
C MET A 1 1.81 14.53 6.87
N LYS A 2 1.43 15.69 7.46
CA LYS A 2 0.15 15.80 8.21
C LYS A 2 -1.08 15.44 7.36
N GLU A 3 -1.08 15.79 6.08
CA GLU A 3 -2.21 15.55 5.18
C GLU A 3 -2.39 14.06 4.84
N VAL A 4 -1.33 13.39 4.38
CA VAL A 4 -1.34 11.93 4.14
C VAL A 4 -1.77 11.16 5.37
N SER A 5 -1.37 11.58 6.57
CA SER A 5 -1.82 10.93 7.80
C SER A 5 -3.33 11.04 8.02
N LYS A 6 -3.97 12.14 7.61
CA LYS A 6 -5.43 12.28 7.67
C LYS A 6 -6.11 11.45 6.59
N GLN A 7 -5.58 11.50 5.37
CA GLN A 7 -6.06 10.71 4.23
C GLN A 7 -6.09 9.21 4.59
N VAL A 8 -4.98 8.67 5.09
CA VAL A 8 -4.88 7.26 5.48
C VAL A 8 -5.82 6.92 6.65
N ARG A 9 -6.00 7.81 7.63
CA ARG A 9 -6.98 7.63 8.71
C ARG A 9 -8.44 7.63 8.23
N SER A 10 -8.72 8.20 7.06
CA SER A 10 -10.06 8.20 6.46
C SER A 10 -10.37 6.96 5.62
N LEU A 11 -9.37 6.11 5.37
CA LEU A 11 -9.55 4.83 4.70
C LEU A 11 -10.13 3.80 5.68
N GLN A 12 -10.95 2.90 5.17
CA GLN A 12 -11.55 1.81 5.94
C GLN A 12 -11.13 0.47 5.33
N LEU A 13 -11.09 -0.57 6.17
CA LEU A 13 -10.84 -1.94 5.70
C LEU A 13 -11.84 -2.28 4.59
N GLY A 14 -11.35 -2.90 3.53
CA GLY A 14 -12.18 -3.26 2.37
C GLY A 14 -12.37 -2.16 1.33
N ASP A 15 -11.91 -0.92 1.57
CA ASP A 15 -11.86 0.11 0.53
C ASP A 15 -10.91 -0.31 -0.60
N LEU A 16 -11.33 -0.12 -1.86
CA LEU A 16 -10.40 -0.12 -2.99
C LEU A 16 -9.72 1.24 -3.05
N VAL A 17 -8.40 1.28 -2.91
CA VAL A 17 -7.64 2.52 -2.78
C VAL A 17 -6.56 2.67 -3.84
N ARG A 18 -6.22 3.93 -4.12
CA ARG A 18 -5.04 4.36 -4.87
C ARG A 18 -4.06 5.01 -3.92
N VAL A 19 -2.80 4.60 -3.97
CA VAL A 19 -1.71 5.19 -3.17
C VAL A 19 -0.60 5.63 -4.12
N GLU A 20 -0.24 6.90 -4.01
CA GLU A 20 0.89 7.51 -4.73
C GLU A 20 2.06 7.62 -3.76
N TRP A 21 3.24 7.18 -4.18
CA TRP A 21 4.43 7.16 -3.34
C TRP A 21 5.71 7.15 -4.17
N TYR A 22 6.85 7.40 -3.54
CA TYR A 22 8.15 7.29 -4.18
C TYR A 22 8.88 6.02 -3.73
N ASP A 23 9.27 5.19 -4.69
CA ASP A 23 10.05 3.99 -4.46
C ASP A 23 11.54 4.26 -4.73
N ALA A 24 12.31 4.38 -3.65
CA ALA A 24 13.76 4.53 -3.71
C ALA A 24 14.49 3.20 -3.98
N SER A 25 13.83 2.05 -3.79
CA SER A 25 14.43 0.72 -3.92
C SER A 25 14.56 0.29 -5.39
N ILE A 26 13.51 0.50 -6.18
CA ILE A 26 13.55 0.27 -7.64
C ILE A 26 14.55 1.22 -8.28
N GLY A 27 14.56 2.48 -7.89
CA GLY A 27 15.55 3.45 -8.36
C GLY A 27 16.99 3.02 -8.10
N LYS A 28 17.27 2.45 -6.92
CA LYS A 28 18.60 1.91 -6.58
C LYS A 28 19.00 0.70 -7.44
N SER A 29 18.04 -0.14 -7.82
CA SER A 29 18.29 -1.27 -8.72
C SER A 29 18.62 -0.83 -10.15
N LEU A 30 17.97 0.25 -10.63
CA LEU A 30 18.18 0.81 -11.96
C LEU A 30 19.48 1.62 -12.08
N SER A 31 19.94 2.25 -10.99
CA SER A 31 21.12 3.10 -10.99
C SER A 31 22.43 2.39 -10.64
N GLY A 32 22.44 1.05 -10.58
CA GLY A 32 23.63 0.28 -10.20
C GLY A 32 24.14 0.60 -8.79
N GLY A 33 23.25 1.02 -7.88
CA GLY A 33 23.61 1.35 -6.50
C GLY A 33 24.13 2.77 -6.25
N LEU A 34 24.32 3.60 -7.29
CA LEU A 34 24.67 5.02 -7.14
C LEU A 34 23.40 5.85 -6.94
N ASN A 35 23.26 6.52 -5.80
CA ASN A 35 22.17 7.45 -5.43
C ASN A 35 20.85 7.17 -6.15
N GLY A 36 20.13 6.14 -5.67
CA GLY A 36 18.85 5.71 -6.26
C GLY A 36 17.91 6.89 -6.47
N ILE A 37 17.34 6.97 -7.66
CA ILE A 37 16.37 8.00 -8.02
C ILE A 37 15.04 7.63 -7.38
N ASP A 38 14.33 8.58 -6.77
CA ASP A 38 12.96 8.37 -6.33
C ASP A 38 12.07 8.07 -7.53
N VAL A 39 11.55 6.84 -7.63
CA VAL A 39 10.65 6.46 -8.73
C VAL A 39 9.21 6.72 -8.30
N PRO A 40 8.44 7.58 -8.98
CA PRO A 40 7.03 7.77 -8.66
C PRO A 40 6.24 6.50 -9.00
N VAL A 41 5.56 5.96 -8.00
CA VAL A 41 4.74 4.74 -8.10
C VAL A 41 3.30 5.08 -7.76
N VAL A 42 2.38 4.48 -8.51
CA VAL A 42 0.96 4.43 -8.17
C VAL A 42 0.59 2.98 -7.94
N SER A 43 0.16 2.66 -6.72
CA SER A 43 -0.30 1.34 -6.34
C SER A 43 -1.81 1.36 -6.11
N TRP A 44 -2.47 0.26 -6.48
CA TRP A 44 -3.90 0.06 -6.24
C TRP A 44 -4.11 -1.25 -5.52
N GLY A 45 -5.12 -1.32 -4.65
CA GLY A 45 -5.49 -2.56 -3.97
C GLY A 45 -6.52 -2.33 -2.86
N ILE A 46 -6.91 -3.43 -2.22
CA ILE A 46 -7.83 -3.40 -1.07
C ILE A 46 -7.06 -2.98 0.18
N PHE A 47 -7.53 -1.93 0.85
CA PHE A 47 -6.89 -1.47 2.08
C PHE A 47 -7.11 -2.47 3.22
N LEU A 48 -6.00 -3.01 3.73
CA LEU A 48 -5.97 -3.95 4.87
C LEU A 48 -5.50 -3.28 6.18
N GLY A 49 -5.20 -1.97 6.13
CA GLY A 49 -4.78 -1.20 7.29
C GLY A 49 -3.35 -0.67 7.19
N VAL A 50 -2.84 -0.23 8.34
CA VAL A 50 -1.47 0.26 8.51
C VAL A 50 -0.77 -0.60 9.55
N LEU A 51 0.34 -1.23 9.15
CA LEU A 51 1.12 -2.12 10.03
C LEU A 51 2.50 -1.54 10.35
N GLY A 52 3.06 -1.96 11.49
CA GLY A 52 4.41 -1.60 11.96
C GLY A 52 4.43 -0.58 13.09
N SER A 53 5.43 -0.68 13.97
CA SER A 53 5.60 0.20 15.15
C SER A 53 6.54 1.38 14.88
N LYS A 54 7.70 1.10 14.25
CA LYS A 54 8.72 2.11 13.89
C LYS A 54 8.55 2.60 12.45
N ASN A 55 8.53 1.65 11.50
CA ASN A 55 8.32 1.93 10.08
C ASN A 55 6.92 1.46 9.70
N ARG A 56 5.99 2.42 9.59
CA ARG A 56 4.59 2.14 9.26
C ARG A 56 4.40 1.96 7.76
N HIS A 57 3.63 0.97 7.37
CA HIS A 57 3.32 0.65 5.98
C HIS A 57 1.81 0.57 5.79
N ILE A 58 1.32 1.16 4.68
CA ILE A 58 -0.03 0.95 4.18
C ILE A 58 -0.03 -0.41 3.49
N ILE A 59 -0.94 -1.30 3.88
CA ILE A 59 -1.04 -2.65 3.32
C ILE A 59 -2.20 -2.70 2.33
N LEU A 60 -1.89 -3.06 1.09
CA LEU A 60 -2.84 -3.19 0.00
C LEU A 60 -2.89 -4.64 -0.48
N ALA A 61 -4.02 -5.32 -0.32
CA ALA A 61 -4.27 -6.61 -0.95
C ALA A 61 -4.38 -6.43 -2.47
N GLN A 62 -3.69 -7.28 -3.22
CA GLN A 62 -3.74 -7.30 -4.69
C GLN A 62 -4.49 -8.53 -5.18
N ASN A 63 -4.15 -9.69 -4.63
CA ASN A 63 -4.77 -10.96 -4.97
C ASN A 63 -5.14 -11.71 -3.70
N SER A 64 -6.25 -12.44 -3.73
CA SER A 64 -6.62 -13.40 -2.70
C SER A 64 -6.66 -14.79 -3.34
N PHE A 65 -5.91 -15.72 -2.76
CA PHE A 65 -5.82 -17.10 -3.22
C PHE A 65 -6.53 -18.01 -2.23
N ARG A 66 -7.32 -18.93 -2.78
CA ARG A 66 -7.87 -20.08 -2.05
C ARG A 66 -7.26 -21.34 -2.66
N TYR A 67 -6.25 -21.89 -1.99
CA TYR A 67 -5.58 -23.10 -2.46
C TYR A 67 -6.40 -24.35 -2.12
N ALA A 68 -6.96 -24.40 -0.91
CA ALA A 68 -7.81 -25.48 -0.42
C ALA A 68 -8.72 -24.97 0.71
N ASP A 69 -9.64 -25.80 1.19
CA ASP A 69 -10.49 -25.45 2.32
C ASP A 69 -9.64 -25.16 3.57
N GLY A 70 -9.78 -23.95 4.11
CA GLY A 70 -9.02 -23.49 5.26
C GLY A 70 -7.59 -23.02 4.96
N PHE A 71 -7.14 -23.08 3.70
CA PHE A 71 -5.79 -22.64 3.30
C PHE A 71 -5.87 -21.52 2.25
N TYR A 72 -5.56 -20.30 2.72
CA TYR A 72 -5.68 -19.06 1.97
C TYR A 72 -4.37 -18.28 2.04
N ASP A 73 -4.15 -17.44 1.04
CA ASP A 73 -3.03 -16.51 1.00
C ASP A 73 -3.45 -15.20 0.34
N ILE A 74 -2.73 -14.13 0.64
CA ILE A 74 -2.98 -12.80 0.10
C ILE A 74 -1.65 -12.24 -0.40
N ASP A 75 -1.57 -12.00 -1.71
CA ASP A 75 -0.51 -11.15 -2.24
C ASP A 75 -0.84 -9.71 -1.88
N TYR A 76 0.13 -9.01 -1.31
CA TYR A 76 -0.03 -7.64 -0.88
C TYR A 76 1.15 -6.76 -1.28
N THR A 77 0.86 -5.47 -1.47
CA THR A 77 1.86 -4.41 -1.53
C THR A 77 1.94 -3.71 -0.17
N ALA A 78 3.14 -3.59 0.38
CA ALA A 78 3.42 -2.77 1.56
C ALA A 78 4.05 -1.44 1.14
N VAL A 79 3.28 -0.35 1.22
CA VAL A 79 3.75 0.99 0.86
C VAL A 79 4.27 1.70 2.11
N PRO A 80 5.55 2.13 2.16
CA PRO A 80 6.07 2.89 3.29
C PRO A 80 5.31 4.21 3.45
N LEU A 81 4.70 4.41 4.63
CA LEU A 81 3.90 5.61 4.90
C LEU A 81 4.73 6.89 4.81
N ALA A 82 6.02 6.81 5.15
CA ALA A 82 6.95 7.92 5.07
C ALA A 82 7.21 8.42 3.64
N TRP A 83 7.02 7.56 2.64
CA TRP A 83 7.26 7.86 1.22
C TRP A 83 5.96 8.09 0.43
N THR A 84 4.82 7.98 1.11
CA THR A 84 3.50 8.22 0.52
C THR A 84 3.25 9.72 0.33
N THR A 85 2.81 10.10 -0.85
CA THR A 85 2.45 11.49 -1.21
C THR A 85 0.95 11.71 -1.21
N ASN A 86 0.17 10.69 -1.57
CA ASN A 86 -1.29 10.75 -1.57
C ASN A 86 -1.90 9.35 -1.34
N ALA A 87 -3.02 9.30 -0.64
CA ALA A 87 -3.83 8.09 -0.50
C ALA A 87 -5.31 8.44 -0.67
N THR A 88 -6.04 7.74 -1.54
CA THR A 88 -7.44 8.04 -1.84
C THR A 88 -8.23 6.75 -2.04
N ALA A 89 -9.42 6.67 -1.44
CA ALA A 89 -10.36 5.62 -1.76
C ALA A 89 -10.98 5.87 -3.14
N ILE A 90 -10.88 4.88 -4.03
CA ILE A 90 -11.58 4.87 -5.32
C ILE A 90 -13.01 4.39 -5.10
N VAL A 91 -13.17 3.28 -4.38
CA VAL A 91 -14.48 2.70 -4.04
C VAL A 91 -14.47 2.38 -2.55
N LYS A 92 -15.45 2.90 -1.83
CA LYS A 92 -15.66 2.61 -0.41
C LYS A 92 -16.28 1.24 -0.23
N ALA A 93 -15.83 0.48 0.77
CA ALA A 93 -16.33 -0.86 1.09
C ALA A 93 -16.47 -1.76 -0.17
N HIS A 94 -15.42 -1.79 -1.00
CA HIS A 94 -15.42 -2.58 -2.23
C HIS A 94 -15.52 -4.07 -1.95
N VAL A 95 -14.93 -4.52 -0.85
CA VAL A 95 -15.10 -5.87 -0.29
C VAL A 95 -15.52 -5.80 1.18
N SER A 96 -16.14 -6.88 1.67
CA SER A 96 -16.54 -6.99 3.07
C SER A 96 -15.31 -7.00 3.99
N PRO A 97 -15.31 -6.32 5.16
CA PRO A 97 -14.19 -6.28 6.09
C PRO A 97 -13.98 -7.55 6.94
N GLU A 98 -14.61 -8.68 6.58
CA GLU A 98 -14.77 -9.91 7.40
C GLU A 98 -13.63 -10.23 8.37
#